data_AF-A0A3D2SEP3-F1
#
_entry.id   AF-A0A3D2SEP3-F1
#
_cell.length_a   1.000
_cell.length_b   1.000
_cell.length_c   1.000
_cell.angle_alpha   90.00
_cell.angle_beta   90.00
_cell.angle_gamma   90.00
#
_symmetry.space_group_name_H-M   'P 1'
#
loop_
_entity.id
_entity.type
_entity.pdbx_description
1 polymer ?
#
loop_
_entity_poly.entity_id
_entity_poly.type
_entity_poly.pdbx_seq_one_letter_code
_entity_poly.pdbx_strand_id
1 'polypeptide(L)'
;MPKRTANSPNRAYTRITNFYDDVLTARKWWSRLYMNWIWKVDDNLVAKEVLEMLPDDFEGEILDVPVGTAVFTAEKFRNMRNAKILGVDFSQEMLDIAN
;
A
#
# COMPACT_ATOMS: atom_id res chain seq x y z
N MET A 1 -37.91 -29.12 11.94
CA MET A 1 -36.78 -28.70 11.08
C MET A 1 -36.42 -27.25 11.42
N PRO A 2 -35.25 -26.95 11.99
CA PRO A 2 -34.86 -25.57 12.30
C PRO A 2 -34.24 -24.90 11.06
N LYS A 3 -34.62 -23.65 10.80
CA LYS A 3 -34.13 -22.83 9.68
C LYS A 3 -32.63 -22.57 9.85
N ARG A 4 -31.83 -22.91 8.84
CA ARG A 4 -30.42 -22.50 8.74
C ARG A 4 -30.37 -20.97 8.68
N THR A 5 -29.92 -20.32 9.75
CA THR A 5 -29.54 -18.91 9.73
C THR A 5 -28.25 -18.77 8.95
N ALA A 6 -28.31 -18.21 7.75
CA ALA A 6 -27.14 -17.82 6.99
C ALA A 6 -26.44 -16.66 7.72
N ASN A 7 -25.48 -16.98 8.60
CA ASN A 7 -24.47 -16.04 9.05
C ASN A 7 -23.62 -15.70 7.82
N SER A 8 -23.95 -14.59 7.15
CA SER A 8 -23.24 -14.18 5.94
C SER A 8 -21.86 -13.62 6.35
N PRO A 9 -20.75 -14.15 5.79
CA PRO A 9 -19.41 -13.61 6.00
C PRO A 9 -19.33 -12.10 5.72
N ASN A 10 -20.20 -11.60 4.83
CA ASN A 10 -20.23 -10.20 4.40
C ASN A 10 -20.33 -9.22 5.57
N ARG A 11 -21.09 -9.50 6.65
CA ARG A 11 -21.20 -8.53 7.77
C ARG A 11 -19.91 -8.38 8.58
N ALA A 12 -19.16 -9.46 8.77
CA ALA A 12 -17.88 -9.41 9.47
C ALA A 12 -16.83 -8.70 8.61
N TYR A 13 -16.81 -9.01 7.31
CA TYR A 13 -15.96 -8.30 6.35
C TYR A 13 -16.32 -6.82 6.27
N THR A 14 -17.58 -6.42 6.09
CA THR A 14 -17.96 -4.99 6.03
C THR A 14 -17.53 -4.20 7.28
N ARG A 15 -17.62 -4.79 8.48
CA ARG A 15 -17.22 -4.08 9.72
C ARG A 15 -15.70 -3.93 9.84
N ILE A 16 -14.95 -4.96 9.45
CA ILE A 16 -13.49 -4.95 9.42
C ILE A 16 -13.02 -4.02 8.29
N THR A 17 -13.57 -4.14 7.09
CA THR A 17 -13.29 -3.29 5.93
C THR A 17 -13.57 -1.82 6.24
N ASN A 18 -14.68 -1.45 6.89
CA ASN A 18 -14.93 -0.05 7.26
C ASN A 18 -13.91 0.48 8.28
N PHE A 19 -13.43 -0.37 9.20
CA PHE A 19 -12.37 0.00 10.14
C PHE A 19 -11.00 0.07 9.45
N TYR A 20 -10.73 -0.83 8.50
CA TYR A 20 -9.53 -0.86 7.68
C TYR A 20 -9.47 0.33 6.71
N ASP A 21 -10.58 0.70 6.07
CA ASP A 21 -10.73 1.88 5.20
C ASP A 21 -10.44 3.16 5.98
N ASP A 22 -10.99 3.29 7.19
CA ASP A 22 -10.75 4.45 8.05
C ASP A 22 -9.28 4.57 8.52
N VAL A 23 -8.55 3.44 8.59
CA VAL A 23 -7.13 3.38 8.96
C VAL A 23 -6.21 3.58 7.74
N LEU A 24 -6.57 3.02 6.57
CA LEU A 24 -5.81 3.10 5.32
C LEU A 24 -5.95 4.44 4.61
N THR A 25 -7.14 5.07 4.63
CA THR A 25 -7.39 6.35 3.92
C THR A 25 -6.76 7.57 4.59
N ALA A 26 -6.03 7.41 5.70
CA ALA A 26 -5.29 8.47 6.39
C ALA A 26 -6.09 9.75 6.78
N ARG A 27 -7.42 9.75 6.67
CA ARG A 27 -8.28 10.94 6.87
C ARG A 27 -8.35 11.45 8.32
N LYS A 28 -7.81 10.70 9.30
CA LYS A 28 -7.81 11.07 10.71
C LYS A 28 -6.39 11.06 11.27
N TRP A 29 -6.06 12.06 12.10
CA TRP A 29 -4.78 12.21 12.79
C TRP A 29 -4.31 10.97 13.59
N TRP A 30 -5.24 10.10 13.97
CA TRP A 30 -4.98 8.81 14.62
C TRP A 30 -4.33 7.76 13.70
N SER A 31 -4.49 7.83 12.38
CA SER A 31 -3.85 6.91 11.42
C SER A 31 -2.34 7.15 11.31
N ARG A 32 -1.94 8.42 11.29
CA ARG A 32 -0.54 8.86 11.44
C ARG A 32 0.06 8.42 12.78
N LEU A 33 -0.71 8.55 13.86
CA LEU A 33 -0.28 8.09 15.18
C LEU A 33 -0.14 6.55 15.22
N TYR A 34 -1.05 5.83 14.56
CA TYR A 34 -1.07 4.37 14.46
C TYR A 34 0.11 3.81 13.66
N MET A 35 0.41 4.41 12.50
CA MET A 35 1.59 4.06 11.69
C MET A 35 2.89 4.23 12.49
N ASN A 36 3.04 5.37 13.16
CA ASN A 36 4.23 5.63 13.99
C ASN A 36 4.33 4.74 15.24
N TRP A 37 3.21 4.30 15.84
CA TRP A 37 3.22 3.54 17.10
C TRP A 37 3.37 2.02 16.92
N ILE A 38 2.73 1.44 15.91
CA ILE A 38 2.78 -0.02 15.69
C ILE A 38 4.03 -0.42 14.93
N TRP A 39 4.39 0.33 13.88
CA TRP A 39 5.42 -0.16 12.99
C TRP A 39 6.82 0.06 13.52
N LYS A 40 7.13 1.14 14.28
CA LYS A 40 8.41 1.36 15.00
C LYS A 40 9.69 0.90 14.25
N VAL A 41 9.63 0.90 12.93
CA VAL A 41 10.65 0.43 12.01
C VAL A 41 11.10 1.67 11.27
N ASP A 42 12.40 1.78 11.02
CA ASP A 42 12.89 2.82 10.13
C ASP A 42 12.46 2.45 8.71
N ASP A 43 11.29 2.96 8.31
CA ASP A 43 10.68 2.64 7.02
C ASP A 43 11.62 2.97 5.85
N ASN A 44 12.52 3.96 6.01
CA ASN A 44 13.54 4.26 5.00
C ASN A 44 14.60 3.16 4.90
N LEU A 45 15.01 2.59 6.03
CA LEU A 45 15.99 1.50 6.04
C LEU A 45 15.40 0.24 5.40
N VAL A 46 14.16 -0.11 5.76
CA VAL A 46 13.48 -1.27 5.18
C VAL A 46 13.18 -1.06 3.70
N ALA A 47 12.70 0.13 3.30
CA ALA A 47 12.50 0.44 1.90
C ALA A 47 13.81 0.34 1.11
N LYS A 48 14.92 0.84 1.67
CA LYS A 48 16.23 0.74 1.05
C LYS A 48 16.67 -0.71 0.88
N GLU A 49 16.64 -1.53 1.93
CA GLU A 49 17.02 -2.95 1.85
C GLU A 49 16.15 -3.71 0.85
N VAL A 50 14.85 -3.43 0.81
CA VAL A 50 13.93 -4.05 -0.16
C VAL A 50 14.24 -3.63 -1.59
N LEU A 51 14.49 -2.35 -1.83
CA LEU A 51 14.79 -1.84 -3.18
C LEU A 51 16.19 -2.22 -3.67
N GLU A 52 17.14 -2.47 -2.78
CA GLU A 52 18.46 -3.01 -3.11
C GLU A 52 18.39 -4.45 -3.63
N MET A 53 17.36 -5.23 -3.26
CA MET A 53 17.15 -6.57 -3.83
C MET A 53 16.72 -6.55 -5.29
N LEU A 54 16.20 -5.42 -5.79
CA LEU A 54 15.78 -5.25 -7.18
C LEU A 54 16.96 -4.73 -8.01
N PRO A 55 17.33 -5.36 -9.15
CA PRO A 55 18.42 -4.90 -10.01
C PRO A 55 18.19 -3.48 -10.52
N ASP A 56 19.22 -2.63 -10.54
CA ASP A 56 19.10 -1.23 -11.03
C ASP A 56 18.71 -1.13 -12.51
N ASP A 57 19.06 -2.15 -13.30
CA ASP A 57 18.82 -2.28 -14.73
C ASP A 57 17.70 -3.28 -15.06
N PHE A 58 16.81 -3.56 -14.10
CA PHE A 58 15.70 -4.48 -14.32
C PHE A 58 14.92 -4.14 -15.60
N GLU A 59 14.68 -5.16 -16.42
CA GLU A 59 13.87 -5.08 -17.64
C GLU A 59 12.65 -5.99 -17.48
N GLY A 60 11.45 -5.47 -17.71
CA GLY A 60 10.22 -6.22 -17.50
C GLY A 60 9.06 -5.36 -17.00
N GLU A 61 8.11 -5.97 -16.29
CA GLU A 61 6.99 -5.25 -15.69
C GLU A 61 7.08 -5.31 -14.16
N ILE A 62 6.92 -4.16 -13.49
CA ILE A 62 6.86 -4.04 -12.03
C ILE A 62 5.45 -3.57 -11.65
N LEU A 63 4.86 -4.24 -10.66
CA LEU A 63 3.60 -3.86 -10.05
C LEU A 63 3.88 -3.37 -8.62
N ASP A 64 3.69 -2.07 -8.37
CA ASP A 64 3.94 -1.42 -7.07
C ASP A 64 2.61 -1.21 -6.33
N VAL A 65 2.42 -1.93 -5.21
CA VAL A 65 1.13 -2.01 -4.49
C VAL A 65 1.32 -2.05 -2.97
N PRO A 66 0.74 -1.11 -2.21
CA PRO A 66 0.25 0.18 -2.67
C PRO A 66 1.41 1.09 -3.10
N VAL A 67 1.29 1.79 -4.22
CA VAL A 67 2.33 2.75 -4.66
C VAL A 67 2.41 3.97 -3.72
N GLY A 68 1.33 4.29 -3.00
CA GLY A 68 1.26 5.50 -2.19
C GLY A 68 1.59 6.73 -3.03
N THR A 69 2.44 7.60 -2.49
CA THR A 69 2.97 8.77 -3.22
C THR A 69 4.28 8.49 -3.97
N ALA A 70 4.63 7.22 -4.18
CA ALA A 70 5.89 6.76 -4.77
C ALA A 70 7.18 7.26 -4.07
N VAL A 71 7.09 7.72 -2.82
CA VAL A 71 8.21 8.39 -2.10
C VAL A 71 9.45 7.50 -1.95
N PHE A 72 9.25 6.19 -1.83
CA PHE A 72 10.35 5.24 -1.70
C PHE A 72 10.83 4.70 -3.05
N THR A 73 9.92 4.54 -4.01
CA THR A 73 10.19 3.76 -5.23
C THR A 73 10.56 4.62 -6.43
N ALA A 74 10.14 5.89 -6.47
CA ALA A 74 10.32 6.78 -7.62
C ALA A 74 11.80 6.96 -8.04
N GLU A 75 12.72 7.11 -7.07
CA GLU A 75 14.13 7.27 -7.39
C GLU A 75 14.72 6.00 -8.04
N LYS A 76 14.44 4.84 -7.45
CA LYS A 76 14.92 3.55 -7.97
C LYS A 76 14.37 3.30 -9.39
N PHE A 77 13.07 3.50 -9.58
CA PHE A 77 12.41 3.22 -10.86
C PHE A 77 12.82 4.17 -11.99
N ARG A 78 13.25 5.40 -11.69
CA ARG A 78 13.75 6.34 -12.71
C ARG A 78 14.93 5.80 -13.52
N ASN A 79 15.72 4.89 -12.94
CA ASN A 79 16.89 4.32 -13.61
C ASN A 79 16.55 3.11 -14.49
N MET A 80 15.36 2.50 -14.31
CA MET A 80 14.92 1.29 -15.02
C MET A 80 14.20 1.64 -16.33
N ARG A 81 14.94 2.19 -17.30
CA ARG A 81 14.37 2.69 -18.56
C ARG A 81 13.67 1.63 -19.42
N ASN A 82 14.03 0.37 -19.22
CA ASN A 82 13.47 -0.78 -19.93
C ASN A 82 12.42 -1.53 -19.10
N ALA A 83 12.07 -1.02 -17.91
CA ALA A 83 10.96 -1.51 -17.11
C ALA A 83 9.69 -0.70 -17.37
N LYS A 84 8.56 -1.40 -17.36
CA LYS A 84 7.23 -0.80 -17.28
C LYS A 84 6.76 -0.89 -15.84
N ILE A 85 6.53 0.27 -15.22
CA ILE A 85 6.08 0.35 -13.84
C ILE A 85 4.57 0.63 -13.83
N LEU A 86 3.82 -0.20 -13.10
CA LEU A 86 2.40 0.02 -12.82
C LEU A 86 2.21 0.21 -11.32
N GLY A 87 1.98 1.45 -10.91
CA GLY A 87 1.60 1.78 -9.54
C GLY A 87 0.10 1.62 -9.34
N VAL A 88 -0.31 0.98 -8.24
CA VAL A 88 -1.72 0.88 -7.85
C VAL A 88 -1.88 1.38 -6.44
N ASP A 89 -2.82 2.30 -6.25
CA ASP A 89 -3.27 2.75 -4.93
C ASP A 89 -4.79 2.90 -4.94
N PHE A 90 -5.40 2.80 -3.76
CA PHE A 90 -6.83 3.07 -3.59
C PHE A 90 -7.13 4.57 -3.50
N SER A 91 -6.17 5.37 -3.01
CA SER A 91 -6.32 6.82 -2.86
C SER A 91 -5.97 7.55 -4.15
N GLN A 92 -6.98 8.18 -4.77
CA GLN A 92 -6.74 9.06 -5.92
C GLN A 92 -5.78 10.20 -5.58
N GLU A 93 -5.86 10.77 -4.37
CA GLU A 93 -4.94 11.84 -3.94
C GLU A 93 -3.48 11.36 -3.90
N MET A 94 -3.23 10.10 -3.53
CA MET A 94 -1.88 9.54 -3.53
C MET A 94 -1.38 9.29 -4.95
N LEU A 95 -2.25 8.78 -5.83
CA LEU A 95 -1.94 8.61 -7.25
C LEU A 95 -1.64 9.95 -7.95
N ASP A 96 -2.37 11.01 -7.59
CA ASP A 96 -2.15 12.36 -8.12
C ASP A 96 -0.78 12.93 -7.70
N ILE A 97 -0.26 12.53 -6.54
CA ILE A 97 1.11 12.90 -6.08
C ILE A 97 2.18 12.02 -6.73
N ALA A 98 1.88 10.75 -7.00
CA ALA A 98 2.84 9.79 -7.56
C ALA A 98 3.10 10.00 -9.07
N ASN A 99 2.18 10.67 -9.79
CA ASN A 99 2.24 10.90 -11.23
C ASN A 99 3.17 12.05 -11.65
#